data_AF-A0A7K0Y5I6-F1
#
_entry.id   AF-A0A7K0Y5I6-F1
#
_cell.length_a   1.000
_cell.length_b   1.000
_cell.length_c   1.000
_cell.angle_alpha   90.00
_cell.angle_beta   90.00
_cell.angle_gamma   90.00
#
_symmetry.space_group_name_H-M   'P 1'
#
loop_
_entity.id
_entity.type
_entity.pdbx_description
1 polymer ?
#
loop_
_entity_poly.entity_id
_entity_poly.type
_entity_poly.pdbx_seq_one_letter_code
_entity_poly.pdbx_strand_id
1 'polypeptide(L)'
;MLDVNMFDQLRIGLATADQIRLWSKGEVKKPETINYRTLRPEKDGLFCEKIFGPTRDWECYCGKYKRVRFKGIICERCGVEVTRSKVRRERMGHIELAAPVVHIWYLRGTRSWLAYLLGGLEPKEELKAKQLEKVIYFAAYL
;
A
#
# COMPACT_ATOMS: atom_id res chain seq x y z
N MET A 1 -9.64 -15.55 23.30
CA MET A 1 -9.73 -14.12 22.95
C MET A 1 -8.45 -13.49 23.42
N LEU A 2 -7.65 -12.89 22.53
CA LEU A 2 -6.53 -12.05 22.94
C LEU A 2 -7.13 -10.80 23.57
N ASP A 3 -6.72 -10.47 24.79
CA ASP A 3 -7.22 -9.33 25.56
C ASP A 3 -6.77 -8.03 24.87
N VAL A 4 -7.71 -7.28 24.31
CA VAL A 4 -7.46 -6.15 23.39
C VAL A 4 -7.21 -4.84 24.15
N ASN A 5 -6.90 -4.90 25.44
CA ASN A 5 -6.77 -3.71 26.28
C ASN A 5 -5.46 -3.67 27.11
N MET A 6 -4.60 -4.69 27.02
CA MET A 6 -3.29 -4.68 27.69
C MET A 6 -2.18 -4.35 26.69
N PHE A 7 -2.02 -3.06 26.39
CA PHE A 7 -0.87 -2.54 25.65
C PHE A 7 -0.17 -1.49 26.50
N ASP A 8 1.14 -1.62 26.72
CA ASP A 8 1.89 -0.64 27.49
C ASP A 8 2.09 0.67 26.72
N GLN A 9 2.36 0.56 25.40
CA GLN A 9 2.68 1.71 24.54
C GLN A 9 2.23 1.50 23.09
N LEU A 10 1.88 2.59 22.42
CA LEU A 10 1.63 2.63 20.98
C LEU A 10 2.69 3.53 20.32
N ARG A 11 3.45 2.98 19.37
CA ARG A 11 4.50 3.69 18.65
C ARG A 11 4.07 4.02 17.22
N ILE A 12 4.29 5.26 16.80
CA ILE A 12 4.19 5.70 15.42
C ILE A 12 5.58 6.08 14.89
N GLY A 13 5.83 5.82 13.61
CA GLY A 13 7.11 6.12 12.97
C GLY A 13 7.01 6.11 11.45
N LEU A 14 8.10 6.48 10.80
CA LEU A 14 8.21 6.43 9.34
C LEU A 14 8.22 4.99 8.85
N ALA A 15 7.44 4.71 7.81
CA ALA A 15 7.48 3.44 7.10
C ALA A 15 8.58 3.50 6.02
N THR A 16 9.52 2.57 6.08
CA THR A 16 10.50 2.35 5.00
C THR A 16 9.84 1.63 3.81
N ALA A 17 10.44 1.74 2.62
CA ALA A 17 9.95 1.03 1.44
C ALA A 17 9.89 -0.50 1.66
N ASP A 18 10.87 -1.07 2.37
CA ASP A 18 10.90 -2.49 2.68
C ASP A 18 9.78 -2.90 3.65
N GLN A 19 9.44 -2.05 4.62
CA GLN A 19 8.29 -2.30 5.50
C GLN A 19 6.97 -2.29 4.72
N ILE A 20 6.81 -1.37 3.76
CA ILE A 20 5.62 -1.33 2.90
C ILE A 20 5.50 -2.63 2.10
N ARG A 21 6.61 -3.13 1.54
CA ARG A 21 6.64 -4.42 0.83
C ARG A 21 6.34 -5.60 1.76
N LEU A 22 6.86 -5.59 2.98
CA LEU A 22 6.64 -6.63 3.98
C LEU A 22 5.14 -6.75 4.38
N TRP A 23 4.46 -5.61 4.50
CA TRP A 23 3.03 -5.57 4.82
C TRP A 23 2.14 -6.02 3.65
N SER A 24 2.63 -5.83 2.43
CA SER A 24 1.86 -6.08 1.23
C SER A 24 1.64 -7.57 0.96
N LYS A 25 0.48 -7.89 0.36
CA LYS A 25 0.17 -9.22 -0.18
C LYS A 25 0.33 -9.31 -1.69
N GLY A 26 0.72 -8.21 -2.34
CA GLY A 26 0.96 -8.17 -3.78
C GLY A 26 0.98 -6.76 -4.34
N GLU A 27 1.56 -6.64 -5.51
CA GLU A 27 1.67 -5.40 -6.28
C GLU A 27 0.41 -5.18 -7.13
N VAL A 28 -0.16 -3.98 -7.06
CA VAL A 28 -1.25 -3.55 -7.94
C VAL A 28 -0.64 -2.94 -9.19
N LYS A 29 -0.80 -3.62 -10.33
CA LYS A 29 -0.20 -3.24 -11.61
C LYS A 29 -1.16 -2.53 -12.54
N LYS A 30 -2.44 -2.77 -12.33
CA LYS A 30 -3.51 -2.47 -13.26
C LYS A 30 -4.46 -1.44 -12.65
N PRO A 31 -4.83 -0.37 -13.37
CA PRO A 31 -5.80 0.62 -12.88
C PRO A 31 -7.24 0.07 -12.84
N GLU A 32 -7.48 -1.09 -13.44
CA GLU A 32 -8.80 -1.72 -13.52
C GLU A 32 -9.35 -2.09 -12.14
N THR A 33 -10.67 -1.96 -12.00
CA THR A 33 -11.39 -2.18 -10.74
C THR A 33 -12.17 -3.49 -10.78
N ILE A 34 -13.38 -3.44 -11.35
CA ILE A 34 -14.30 -4.56 -11.49
C ILE A 34 -14.79 -4.62 -12.93
N ASN A 35 -15.05 -5.83 -13.40
CA ASN A 35 -15.65 -6.04 -14.71
C ASN A 35 -17.13 -5.63 -14.68
N TYR A 36 -17.56 -4.78 -15.60
CA TYR A 36 -18.96 -4.32 -15.64
C TYR A 36 -19.98 -5.43 -15.95
N ARG A 37 -19.59 -6.49 -16.67
CA ARG A 37 -20.51 -7.60 -17.01
C ARG A 37 -20.61 -8.61 -15.88
N THR A 38 -19.47 -9.03 -15.34
CA THR A 38 -19.42 -10.12 -14.36
C THR A 38 -19.49 -9.62 -12.92
N LEU A 39 -19.31 -8.32 -12.69
CA LEU A 39 -19.18 -7.68 -11.37
C LEU A 39 -18.05 -8.30 -10.53
N ARG A 40 -17.07 -8.94 -11.19
CA ARG A 40 -15.92 -9.56 -10.54
C ARG A 40 -14.70 -8.65 -10.58
N PRO A 41 -13.86 -8.63 -9.54
CA PRO A 41 -12.60 -7.89 -9.55
C PRO A 41 -11.67 -8.32 -10.66
N GLU A 42 -11.07 -7.36 -11.35
CA GLU A 42 -10.05 -7.66 -12.35
C GLU A 42 -8.74 -8.13 -11.69
N LYS A 43 -8.03 -9.04 -12.37
CA LYS A 43 -6.77 -9.59 -11.87
C LYS A 43 -5.68 -8.51 -11.88
N ASP A 44 -4.88 -8.47 -10.82
CA ASP A 44 -3.80 -7.49 -10.58
C ASP A 44 -4.27 -6.01 -10.50
N GLY A 45 -5.59 -5.79 -10.45
CA GLY A 45 -6.23 -4.49 -10.27
C GLY A 45 -6.47 -4.11 -8.82
N LEU A 46 -7.13 -2.96 -8.60
CA LEU A 46 -7.35 -2.36 -7.28
C LEU A 46 -8.14 -3.24 -6.30
N PHE A 47 -8.95 -4.18 -6.80
CA PHE A 47 -9.78 -5.06 -5.98
C PHE A 47 -9.39 -6.53 -6.08
N CYS A 48 -8.24 -6.83 -6.69
CA CYS A 48 -7.80 -8.19 -7.01
C CYS A 48 -7.88 -9.15 -5.81
N GLU A 49 -8.61 -10.26 -5.97
CA GLU A 49 -8.78 -11.25 -4.90
C GLU A 49 -7.49 -11.99 -4.53
N LYS A 50 -6.52 -12.07 -5.44
CA LYS A 50 -5.22 -12.68 -5.17
C LYS A 50 -4.43 -11.87 -4.12
N ILE A 51 -4.53 -10.55 -4.18
CA ILE A 51 -3.81 -9.62 -3.30
C ILE A 51 -4.60 -9.45 -2.00
N PHE A 52 -5.86 -9.00 -2.11
CA PHE A 52 -6.65 -8.58 -0.95
C PHE A 52 -7.44 -9.71 -0.30
N GLY A 53 -7.54 -10.88 -0.95
CA GLY A 53 -8.34 -12.01 -0.48
C GLY A 53 -9.71 -12.13 -1.16
N PRO A 54 -10.45 -13.21 -0.91
CA PRO A 54 -11.65 -13.56 -1.67
C PRO A 54 -12.83 -12.61 -1.38
N THR A 55 -13.65 -12.31 -2.40
CA THR A 55 -14.84 -11.45 -2.21
C THR A 55 -15.95 -12.16 -1.45
N ARG A 56 -16.02 -13.49 -1.57
CA ARG A 56 -16.98 -14.36 -0.88
C ARG A 56 -16.27 -15.31 0.07
N ASP A 57 -16.91 -15.61 1.19
CA ASP A 57 -16.35 -16.52 2.18
C ASP A 57 -16.10 -17.91 1.58
N TRP A 58 -14.87 -18.39 1.73
CA TRP A 58 -14.47 -19.74 1.32
C TRP A 58 -14.65 -20.04 -0.18
N GLU A 59 -14.57 -19.03 -1.04
CA GLU A 59 -14.65 -19.20 -2.50
C GLU A 59 -13.46 -18.51 -3.18
N CYS A 60 -12.76 -19.23 -4.06
CA CYS A 60 -11.71 -18.66 -4.90
C CYS A 60 -12.29 -18.04 -6.18
N TYR A 61 -11.56 -17.11 -6.80
CA TYR A 61 -11.98 -16.37 -8.00
C TYR A 61 -12.52 -17.27 -9.14
N CYS A 62 -11.77 -18.32 -9.49
CA CYS A 62 -12.15 -19.20 -10.61
C CYS A 62 -13.29 -20.18 -10.27
N GLY A 63 -13.69 -20.26 -9.00
CA GLY A 63 -14.75 -21.16 -8.54
C GLY A 63 -14.34 -22.64 -8.39
N LYS A 64 -13.05 -22.99 -8.57
CA LYS A 64 -12.55 -24.36 -8.40
C LYS A 64 -12.71 -24.85 -6.96
N TYR A 65 -12.24 -24.06 -6.00
CA TYR A 65 -12.39 -24.33 -4.57
C TYR A 65 -13.52 -23.49 -4.00
N LYS A 66 -14.48 -24.17 -3.38
CA LYS A 66 -15.65 -23.60 -2.70
C LYS A 66 -15.93 -24.34 -1.40
N ARG A 67 -16.49 -23.63 -0.42
CA ARG A 67 -16.88 -24.12 0.92
C ARG A 67 -15.69 -24.28 1.87
N VAL A 68 -16.02 -24.38 3.16
CA VAL A 68 -15.08 -24.36 4.30
C VAL A 68 -14.03 -25.48 4.26
N ARG A 69 -14.32 -26.61 3.60
CA ARG A 69 -13.40 -27.77 3.54
C ARG A 69 -12.02 -27.47 2.92
N PHE A 70 -11.93 -26.42 2.09
CA PHE A 70 -10.68 -26.01 1.44
C PHE A 70 -10.00 -24.83 2.14
N LYS A 71 -10.35 -24.57 3.41
CA LYS A 71 -9.78 -23.49 4.22
C LYS A 71 -8.24 -23.50 4.16
N GLY A 72 -7.67 -22.35 3.82
CA GLY A 72 -6.22 -22.13 3.78
C GLY A 72 -5.52 -22.59 2.50
N ILE A 73 -6.24 -23.22 1.56
CA ILE A 73 -5.66 -23.60 0.27
C ILE A 73 -5.55 -22.37 -0.63
N ILE A 74 -4.39 -22.20 -1.26
CA ILE A 74 -4.18 -21.24 -2.34
C ILE A 74 -4.47 -21.95 -3.66
N CYS A 75 -5.44 -21.43 -4.42
CA CYS A 75 -5.79 -22.03 -5.70
C CYS A 75 -4.64 -21.92 -6.71
N GLU A 76 -4.23 -23.03 -7.33
CA GLU A 76 -3.19 -23.06 -8.36
C GLU A 76 -3.60 -22.34 -9.65
N ARG A 77 -4.91 -22.27 -9.96
CA ARG A 77 -5.39 -21.61 -11.19
C ARG A 77 -5.48 -20.10 -11.07
N CYS A 78 -5.98 -19.58 -9.94
CA CYS A 78 -6.23 -18.15 -9.77
C CYS A 78 -5.36 -17.47 -8.71
N GLY A 79 -4.64 -18.23 -7.89
CA GLY A 79 -3.79 -17.72 -6.81
C GLY A 79 -4.55 -17.18 -5.60
N VAL A 80 -5.88 -17.29 -5.57
CA VAL A 80 -6.70 -16.80 -4.44
C VAL A 80 -6.68 -17.83 -3.32
N GLU A 81 -6.38 -17.35 -2.11
CA GLU A 81 -6.46 -18.11 -0.89
C GLU A 81 -7.92 -18.25 -0.42
N VAL A 82 -8.31 -19.47 -0.10
CA VAL A 82 -9.66 -19.79 0.39
C VAL A 82 -9.75 -19.49 1.88
N THR A 83 -10.22 -18.27 2.19
CA THR A 83 -10.41 -17.76 3.56
C THR A 83 -11.71 -16.97 3.68
N ARG A 84 -11.96 -16.34 4.83
CA ARG A 84 -13.09 -15.42 5.01
C ARG A 84 -12.81 -14.11 4.27
N SER A 85 -13.84 -13.53 3.67
CA SER A 85 -13.80 -12.22 3.03
C SER A 85 -13.38 -11.09 3.99
N LYS A 86 -13.52 -11.29 5.31
CA LYS A 86 -13.05 -10.36 6.36
C LYS A 86 -11.60 -9.92 6.17
N VAL A 87 -10.71 -10.79 5.66
CA VAL A 87 -9.29 -10.46 5.46
C VAL A 87 -9.08 -9.29 4.50
N ARG A 88 -10.05 -8.98 3.62
CA ARG A 88 -9.99 -7.84 2.69
C ARG A 88 -9.95 -6.49 3.39
N ARG A 89 -10.30 -6.44 4.68
CA ARG A 89 -10.25 -5.23 5.51
C ARG A 89 -8.89 -5.01 6.18
N GLU A 90 -8.03 -6.02 6.17
CA GLU A 90 -6.76 -6.06 6.92
C GLU A 90 -5.55 -6.25 6.00
N ARG A 91 -5.72 -6.87 4.83
CA ARG A 91 -4.64 -7.09 3.86
C ARG A 91 -4.31 -5.80 3.10
N MET A 92 -3.04 -5.43 3.12
CA MET A 92 -2.51 -4.31 2.35
C MET A 92 -2.02 -4.77 0.97
N GLY A 93 -2.12 -3.87 0.00
CA GLY A 93 -1.45 -3.95 -1.31
C GLY A 93 -0.42 -2.83 -1.42
N HIS A 94 0.47 -2.91 -2.39
CA HIS A 94 1.41 -1.81 -2.70
C HIS A 94 1.48 -1.56 -4.20
N ILE A 95 2.07 -0.43 -4.58
CA ILE A 95 2.43 -0.10 -5.96
C ILE A 95 3.93 0.14 -5.96
N GLU A 96 4.64 -0.55 -6.83
CA GLU A 96 6.07 -0.31 -7.02
C GLU A 96 6.25 0.87 -7.98
N LEU A 97 6.87 1.95 -7.49
CA LEU A 97 7.05 3.16 -8.29
C LEU A 97 8.30 3.04 -9.14
N ALA A 98 8.20 3.40 -10.42
CA ALA A 98 9.34 3.38 -11.35
C ALA A 98 10.43 4.40 -10.99
N ALA A 99 10.06 5.46 -10.27
CA ALA A 99 10.97 6.48 -9.77
C ALA A 99 10.60 6.82 -8.31
N PRO A 100 11.58 7.16 -7.46
CA PRO A 100 11.31 7.58 -6.09
C PRO A 100 10.49 8.88 -6.09
N VAL A 101 9.58 8.99 -5.12
CA VAL A 101 8.74 10.18 -4.92
C VAL A 101 8.87 10.69 -3.50
N VAL A 102 8.64 11.98 -3.32
CA VAL A 102 8.65 12.62 -2.02
C VAL A 102 7.25 12.61 -1.42
N HIS A 103 7.13 12.18 -0.17
CA HIS A 103 5.86 12.22 0.54
C HIS A 103 5.47 13.67 0.88
N ILE A 104 4.30 14.10 0.41
CA ILE A 104 3.85 15.50 0.45
C ILE A 104 3.83 16.11 1.86
N TRP A 105 3.56 15.32 2.91
CA TRP A 105 3.59 15.80 4.30
C TRP A 105 4.94 16.38 4.73
N TYR A 106 6.05 15.90 4.18
CA TYR A 106 7.39 16.40 4.50
C TYR A 106 7.86 17.50 3.54
N LEU A 107 7.13 17.70 2.43
CA LEU A 107 7.38 18.74 1.44
C LEU A 107 6.55 20.01 1.72
N ARG A 108 5.22 19.89 1.73
CA ARG A 108 4.23 20.98 1.79
C ARG A 108 3.59 21.13 3.18
N GLY A 109 4.42 21.24 4.21
CA GLY A 109 3.98 21.61 5.56
C GLY A 109 4.13 23.11 5.82
N THR A 110 3.52 23.62 6.90
CA THR A 110 3.78 24.98 7.42
C THR A 110 5.28 25.26 7.59
N ARG A 111 6.05 24.20 7.87
CA ARG A 111 7.50 24.13 7.70
C ARG A 111 7.82 22.92 6.84
N SER A 112 8.74 23.06 5.88
CA SER A 112 9.24 21.93 5.11
C SER A 112 10.33 21.21 5.92
N TRP A 113 10.02 20.02 6.43
CA TRP A 113 10.96 19.20 7.20
C TRP A 113 12.17 18.79 6.36
N LEU A 114 11.97 18.55 5.06
CA LEU A 114 13.07 18.20 4.14
C LEU A 114 14.01 19.38 3.89
N ALA A 115 13.47 20.58 3.69
CA ALA A 115 14.30 21.77 3.54
C ALA A 115 15.14 22.02 4.79
N TYR A 116 14.57 21.81 5.98
CA TYR A 116 15.30 21.93 7.25
C TYR A 116 16.39 20.87 7.40
N LEU A 117 16.11 19.63 7.00
CA LEU A 117 17.09 18.55 7.03
C LEU A 117 18.26 18.79 6.06
N LEU A 118 17.97 19.33 4.87
CA LEU A 118 18.97 19.55 3.80
C LEU A 118 19.76 20.85 3.96
N GLY A 119 19.17 21.90 4.55
CA GLY A 119 19.82 23.20 4.74
C GLY A 119 20.87 23.24 5.87
N GLY A 120 21.02 22.15 6.64
CA GLY A 120 21.91 22.11 7.80
C GLY A 120 21.46 23.01 8.97
N LEU A 121 22.25 23.02 10.04
CA LEU A 121 22.04 23.86 11.23
C LEU A 121 22.68 25.26 11.09
N GLU A 122 23.43 25.50 10.01
CA GLU A 122 24.15 26.76 9.81
C GLU A 122 23.38 27.75 8.92
N PRO A 123 23.45 29.07 9.17
CA PRO A 123 22.64 30.09 8.48
C PRO A 123 23.13 30.42 7.06
N LYS A 124 23.85 29.52 6.39
CA LYS A 124 24.47 29.79 5.08
C LYS A 124 23.72 29.01 4.01
N GLU A 125 22.93 29.78 3.27
CA GLU A 125 22.04 29.36 2.17
C GLU A 125 20.80 28.61 2.64
N GLU A 126 19.78 29.36 3.06
CA GLU A 126 18.43 28.84 3.21
C GLU A 126 18.00 28.17 1.91
N LEU A 127 18.03 26.83 1.88
CA LEU A 127 17.33 26.05 0.86
C LEU A 127 15.84 26.31 1.10
N LYS A 128 15.31 27.36 0.46
CA LYS A 128 13.94 27.80 0.70
C LYS A 128 13.03 26.66 0.27
N ALA A 129 11.98 26.38 1.05
CA ALA A 129 11.00 25.34 0.70
C ALA A 129 10.52 25.45 -0.77
N LYS A 130 10.40 26.70 -1.27
CA LYS A 130 10.08 27.01 -2.67
C LYS A 130 11.12 26.53 -3.69
N GLN A 131 12.42 26.53 -3.36
CA GLN A 131 13.47 26.01 -4.24
C GLN A 131 13.41 24.48 -4.29
N LEU A 132 13.23 23.82 -3.14
CA LEU A 132 13.08 22.37 -3.08
C LEU A 132 11.86 21.88 -3.89
N GLU A 133 10.74 22.59 -3.78
CA GLU A 133 9.56 22.31 -4.60
C GLU A 133 9.86 22.43 -6.11
N LYS A 134 10.58 23.46 -6.54
CA LYS A 134 10.94 23.62 -7.96
C LYS A 134 11.73 22.42 -8.47
N VAL A 135 12.64 21.86 -7.67
CA VAL A 135 13.42 20.68 -8.06
C VAL A 135 12.54 19.44 -8.13
N ILE A 136 11.71 19.18 -7.10
CA ILE A 136 10.83 18.01 -7.05
C ILE A 136 9.77 18.03 -8.16
N TYR A 137 9.29 19.21 -8.54
CA TYR A 137 8.35 19.40 -9.64
C TYR A 137 9.03 19.62 -11.00
N PHE A 138 10.32 19.32 -11.13
CA PHE A 138 11.09 19.39 -12.38
C PHE A 138 11.12 20.78 -13.05
N ALA A 139 10.96 21.85 -12.27
CA ALA A 139 11.03 23.24 -12.73
C ALA A 139 12.44 23.86 -12.63
N ALA A 140 13.35 23.22 -11.89
CA ALA A 140 14.76 23.59 -11.80
C ALA A 140 15.62 22.34 -11.57
N TYR A 141 16.85 22.37 -12.05
CA TYR A 141 17.89 21.44 -11.61
C TYR A 141 18.49 21.95 -10.30
N LEU A 142 19.06 21.03 -9.52
CA LEU A 142 19.72 21.31 -8.25
C LEU A 142 21.23 21.47 -8.48
#